data_AF-A0A661MNU9-F1
#
_entry.id   AF-A0A661MNU9-F1
#
_cell.length_a   1.000
_cell.length_b   1.000
_cell.length_c   1.000
_cell.angle_alpha   90.00
_cell.angle_beta   90.00
_cell.angle_gamma   90.00
#
_symmetry.space_group_name_H-M   'P 1'
#
loop_
_entity.id
_entity.type
_entity.pdbx_description
1 polymer ?
#
loop_
_entity_poly.entity_id
_entity_poly.type
_entity_poly.pdbx_seq_one_letter_code
_entity_poly.pdbx_strand_id
1 'polypeptide(L)'
;MFELALQAQSHGNGVVGSTSNILAFVLGKVDEAIAHGEHANLRFILGTEAGMITPIVRQVQAKLRDLASEGGARLSAEIIFPVASEAIAQDSQSGLGVVPGVAGGEGCSTAGGCATCPYMKMNSLHALMGLLQRIDVEPRSNLVPFEPRKYVQEIRGRTAADLGSEPILHMRSFQRSGELPEALVSDVLSRNTRFLHG
;
A
#
# COMPACT_ATOMS: atom_id res chain seq x y z
N MET A 1 -14.75 -6.40 -11.71
CA MET A 1 -13.54 -6.72 -10.92
C MET A 1 -13.83 -6.72 -9.42
N PHE A 2 -14.23 -5.58 -8.82
CA PHE A 2 -14.53 -5.51 -7.37
C PHE A 2 -15.61 -6.49 -6.92
N GLU A 3 -16.69 -6.66 -7.68
CA GLU A 3 -17.74 -7.64 -7.37
C GLU A 3 -17.21 -9.09 -7.29
N LEU A 4 -16.44 -9.52 -8.30
CA LEU A 4 -15.78 -10.83 -8.30
C LEU A 4 -14.79 -10.99 -7.14
N ALA A 5 -14.08 -9.93 -6.78
CA ALA A 5 -13.12 -9.94 -5.68
C ALA A 5 -13.81 -10.00 -4.31
N LEU A 6 -14.93 -9.30 -4.13
CA LEU A 6 -15.78 -9.37 -2.93
C LEU A 6 -16.45 -10.74 -2.81
N GLN A 7 -16.89 -11.33 -3.92
CA GLN A 7 -17.41 -12.70 -3.95
C GLN A 7 -16.30 -13.70 -3.60
N ALA A 8 -15.08 -13.56 -4.12
CA ALA A 8 -13.96 -14.42 -3.71
C ALA A 8 -13.67 -14.28 -2.21
N GLN A 9 -13.74 -13.06 -1.68
CA GLN A 9 -13.57 -12.79 -0.24
C GLN A 9 -14.66 -13.44 0.61
N SER A 10 -15.93 -13.40 0.19
CA SER A 10 -17.03 -14.03 0.93
C SER A 10 -16.89 -15.55 1.03
N HIS A 11 -16.18 -16.18 0.07
CA HIS A 11 -15.88 -17.61 0.08
C HIS A 11 -14.49 -17.93 0.66
N GLY A 12 -13.79 -16.95 1.25
CA GLY A 12 -12.45 -17.16 1.82
C GLY A 12 -11.34 -17.44 0.79
N ASN A 13 -11.62 -17.18 -0.49
CA ASN A 13 -10.73 -17.43 -1.64
C ASN A 13 -10.09 -16.15 -2.19
N GLY A 14 -10.20 -15.04 -1.47
CA GLY A 14 -9.59 -13.77 -1.84
C GLY A 14 -9.71 -12.73 -0.73
N VAL A 15 -9.13 -11.55 -0.96
CA VAL A 15 -9.25 -10.40 -0.07
C VAL A 15 -9.26 -9.11 -0.87
N VAL A 16 -10.16 -8.20 -0.51
CA VAL A 16 -10.15 -6.80 -0.96
C VAL A 16 -9.91 -5.93 0.26
N GLY A 17 -8.84 -5.13 0.24
CA GLY A 17 -8.51 -4.28 1.37
C GLY A 17 -7.16 -3.58 1.23
N SER A 18 -6.68 -3.05 2.36
CA SER A 18 -5.34 -2.48 2.43
C SER A 18 -4.29 -3.53 2.13
N THR A 19 -3.08 -3.06 1.85
CA THR A 19 -1.94 -3.94 1.65
C THR A 19 -1.65 -4.85 2.85
N SER A 20 -1.91 -4.37 4.08
CA SER A 20 -1.82 -5.20 5.28
C SER A 20 -2.85 -6.33 5.29
N ASN A 21 -4.05 -6.10 4.75
CA ASN A 21 -5.06 -7.16 4.60
C ASN A 21 -4.61 -8.21 3.58
N ILE A 22 -4.01 -7.79 2.47
CA ILE A 22 -3.43 -8.70 1.46
C ILE A 22 -2.35 -9.58 2.08
N LEU A 23 -1.41 -8.98 2.80
CA LEU A 23 -0.34 -9.71 3.49
C LEU A 23 -0.91 -10.72 4.51
N ALA A 24 -1.84 -10.28 5.35
CA ALA A 24 -2.46 -11.14 6.37
C ALA A 24 -3.18 -12.34 5.73
N PHE A 25 -3.90 -12.12 4.62
CA PHE A 25 -4.58 -13.20 3.88
C PHE A 25 -3.58 -14.22 3.31
N VAL A 26 -2.51 -13.76 2.65
CA VAL A 26 -1.49 -14.64 2.07
C VAL A 26 -0.84 -15.48 3.17
N LEU A 27 -0.45 -14.86 4.29
CA LEU A 27 0.14 -15.57 5.43
C LEU A 27 -0.85 -16.56 6.05
N GLY A 28 -2.12 -16.19 6.19
CA GLY A 28 -3.17 -17.07 6.67
C GLY A 28 -3.35 -18.32 5.80
N LYS A 29 -3.32 -18.17 4.46
CA LYS A 29 -3.38 -19.32 3.54
C LYS A 29 -2.15 -20.22 3.60
N VAL A 30 -0.98 -19.64 3.83
CA VAL A 30 0.24 -20.42 4.10
C VAL A 30 0.10 -21.18 5.41
N ASP A 31 -0.39 -20.54 6.47
CA ASP A 31 -0.60 -21.18 7.78
C ASP A 31 -1.66 -22.30 7.73
N GLU A 32 -2.75 -22.09 7.00
CA GLU A 32 -3.73 -23.14 6.70
C GLU A 32 -3.05 -24.34 6.02
N ALA A 33 -2.25 -24.11 4.96
CA ALA A 33 -1.57 -25.20 4.25
C ALA A 33 -0.55 -25.94 5.13
N ILE A 34 0.17 -25.22 6.00
CA ILE A 34 1.08 -25.80 7.00
C ILE A 34 0.29 -26.71 7.95
N ALA A 35 -0.85 -26.25 8.47
CA ALA A 35 -1.66 -27.00 9.42
C ALA A 35 -2.24 -28.29 8.81
N HIS A 36 -2.57 -28.30 7.51
CA HIS A 36 -3.02 -29.50 6.81
C HIS A 36 -1.87 -30.51 6.57
N GLY A 37 -0.61 -30.07 6.60
CA GLY A 37 0.56 -30.94 6.44
C GLY A 37 0.71 -31.55 5.04
N GLU A 38 0.04 -30.99 4.04
CA GLU A 38 0.05 -31.51 2.68
C GLU A 38 1.16 -30.89 1.83
N HIS A 39 1.64 -31.63 0.84
CA HIS A 39 2.45 -31.06 -0.22
C HIS A 39 1.59 -30.21 -1.14
N ALA A 40 1.77 -28.89 -1.11
CA ALA A 40 0.95 -27.96 -1.87
C ALA A 40 1.79 -26.88 -2.56
N ASN A 41 1.30 -26.44 -3.73
CA ASN A 41 1.78 -25.26 -4.42
C ASN A 41 0.68 -24.18 -4.41
N LEU A 42 0.81 -23.22 -3.50
CA LEU A 42 -0.13 -22.12 -3.36
C LEU A 42 0.09 -21.08 -4.46
N ARG A 43 -0.98 -20.53 -5.01
CA ARG A 43 -0.90 -19.50 -6.07
C ARG A 43 -1.70 -18.27 -5.67
N PHE A 44 -1.05 -17.12 -5.71
CA PHE A 44 -1.65 -15.83 -5.35
C PHE A 44 -1.53 -14.87 -6.53
N ILE A 45 -2.61 -14.21 -6.91
CA ILE A 45 -2.60 -13.15 -7.92
C ILE A 45 -2.85 -11.81 -7.20
N LEU A 46 -1.91 -10.88 -7.31
CA LEU A 46 -1.93 -9.65 -6.51
C LEU A 46 -2.10 -8.39 -7.37
N GLY A 47 -3.23 -7.71 -7.22
CA GLY A 47 -3.47 -6.38 -7.78
C GLY A 47 -3.06 -5.26 -6.83
N THR A 48 -1.75 -5.05 -6.62
CA THR A 48 -1.20 -4.03 -5.70
C THR A 48 0.03 -3.33 -6.29
N GLU A 49 0.48 -2.24 -5.67
CA GLU A 49 1.74 -1.56 -6.00
C GLU A 49 2.95 -2.51 -5.85
N ALA A 50 3.88 -2.46 -6.81
CA ALA A 50 5.01 -3.38 -6.93
C ALA A 50 5.98 -3.33 -5.74
N GLY A 51 6.04 -2.21 -5.00
CA GLY A 51 6.77 -2.11 -3.74
C GLY A 51 6.33 -3.12 -2.69
N MET A 52 5.15 -3.72 -2.84
CA MET A 52 4.61 -4.73 -1.91
C MET A 52 5.06 -6.16 -2.22
N ILE A 53 5.70 -6.39 -3.37
CA ILE A 53 6.28 -7.68 -3.73
C ILE A 53 7.28 -8.13 -2.66
N THR A 54 8.29 -7.30 -2.40
CA THR A 54 9.38 -7.63 -1.49
C THR A 54 8.92 -7.96 -0.06
N PRO A 55 8.08 -7.15 0.62
CA PRO A 55 7.65 -7.46 1.98
C PRO A 55 6.79 -8.73 2.05
N ILE A 56 5.89 -8.97 1.07
CA ILE A 56 5.08 -10.19 1.05
C ILE A 56 5.97 -11.42 0.82
N VAL A 57 6.81 -11.40 -0.21
CA VAL A 57 7.72 -12.51 -0.54
C VAL A 57 8.64 -12.82 0.65
N ARG A 58 9.22 -11.80 1.30
CA ARG A 58 10.10 -12.00 2.46
C ARG A 58 9.40 -12.71 3.62
N GLN A 59 8.17 -12.33 3.93
CA GLN A 59 7.42 -12.93 5.04
C GLN A 59 6.95 -14.35 4.71
N VAL A 60 6.50 -14.61 3.48
CA VAL A 60 6.18 -15.96 3.02
C VAL A 60 7.42 -16.85 3.04
N GLN A 61 8.55 -16.37 2.52
CA GLN A 61 9.82 -17.09 2.55
C GLN A 61 10.30 -17.39 3.98
N ALA A 62 10.09 -16.46 4.93
CA ALA A 62 10.43 -16.71 6.33
C ALA A 62 9.64 -17.92 6.87
N LYS A 63 8.31 -17.90 6.74
CA LYS A 63 7.46 -19.03 7.18
C LYS A 63 7.83 -20.36 6.52
N LEU A 64 8.07 -20.36 5.20
CA LEU A 64 8.44 -21.58 4.48
C LEU A 64 9.82 -22.12 4.89
N ARG A 65 10.78 -21.24 5.22
CA ARG A 65 12.08 -21.65 5.76
C ARG A 65 11.94 -22.23 7.16
N ASP A 66 11.14 -21.60 8.02
CA ASP A 66 10.89 -22.08 9.38
C ASP A 66 10.29 -23.50 9.33
N LEU A 67 9.25 -23.70 8.52
CA LEU A 67 8.66 -25.02 8.26
C LEU A 67 9.69 -26.06 7.76
N ALA A 68 10.52 -25.68 6.80
CA ALA A 68 11.55 -26.57 6.25
C ALA A 68 12.59 -26.96 7.30
N SER A 69 12.95 -26.02 8.20
CA SER A 69 13.90 -26.27 9.29
C SER A 69 13.35 -27.23 10.35
N GLU A 70 12.03 -27.26 10.51
CA GLU A 70 11.31 -28.16 11.42
C GLU A 70 11.01 -29.54 10.79
N GLY A 71 11.44 -29.77 9.55
CA GLY A 71 11.17 -31.02 8.82
C GLY A 71 9.72 -31.15 8.33
N GLY A 72 9.01 -30.04 8.19
CA GLY A 72 7.63 -29.99 7.73
C GLY A 72 7.45 -30.36 6.25
N ALA A 73 6.19 -30.41 5.83
CA ALA A 73 5.83 -30.75 4.45
C ALA A 73 6.45 -29.76 3.44
N ARG A 74 6.78 -30.27 2.26
CA ARG A 74 7.26 -29.44 1.14
C ARG A 74 6.12 -28.59 0.62
N LEU A 75 6.14 -27.30 0.97
CA LEU A 75 5.23 -26.27 0.49
C LEU A 75 5.96 -25.28 -0.43
N SER A 76 5.28 -24.82 -1.47
CA SER A 76 5.71 -23.70 -2.30
C SER A 76 4.60 -22.67 -2.46
N ALA A 77 4.98 -21.42 -2.70
CA ALA A 77 4.05 -20.34 -2.99
C ALA A 77 4.52 -19.58 -4.24
N GLU A 78 3.66 -19.50 -5.24
CA GLU A 78 3.81 -18.67 -6.43
C GLU A 78 2.98 -17.40 -6.24
N ILE A 79 3.64 -16.25 -6.41
CA ILE A 79 2.99 -14.95 -6.30
C ILE A 79 3.10 -14.25 -7.65
N ILE A 80 1.96 -14.10 -8.30
CA ILE A 80 1.78 -13.58 -9.65
C ILE A 80 1.36 -12.12 -9.54
N PHE A 81 2.15 -11.25 -10.14
CA PHE A 81 1.85 -9.82 -10.26
C PHE A 81 1.46 -9.54 -11.71
N PRO A 82 0.17 -9.41 -12.02
CA PRO A 82 -0.25 -9.05 -13.36
C PRO A 82 0.28 -7.66 -13.69
N VAL A 83 0.98 -7.57 -14.81
CA VAL A 83 1.47 -6.34 -15.40
C VAL A 83 0.89 -6.24 -16.80
N ALA A 84 0.42 -5.06 -17.20
CA ALA A 84 0.11 -4.85 -18.61
C ALA A 84 1.38 -4.99 -19.45
N SER A 85 1.23 -5.54 -20.66
CA SER A 85 2.32 -5.78 -21.60
C SER A 85 3.17 -4.54 -21.88
N GLU A 86 2.54 -3.36 -21.82
CA GLU A 86 3.15 -2.06 -22.09
C GLU A 86 4.03 -1.55 -20.93
N ALA A 87 4.02 -2.24 -19.79
CA ALA A 87 4.78 -1.87 -18.60
C ALA A 87 5.79 -2.94 -18.17
N ILE A 88 6.34 -3.59 -19.18
CA ILE A 88 7.51 -4.47 -19.08
C ILE A 88 8.66 -3.75 -19.78
N ALA A 89 9.68 -3.34 -19.02
CA ALA A 89 10.89 -2.74 -19.55
C ALA A 89 11.88 -3.84 -19.88
N GLN A 90 12.51 -3.77 -21.04
CA GLN A 90 13.64 -4.62 -21.37
C GLN A 90 14.87 -4.12 -20.63
N ASP A 91 15.47 -4.98 -19.81
CA ASP A 91 16.74 -4.72 -19.15
C ASP A 91 17.62 -5.96 -19.27
N SER A 92 18.45 -5.96 -20.31
CA SER A 92 19.42 -7.02 -20.59
C SER A 92 20.54 -7.10 -19.56
N GLN A 93 20.72 -6.10 -18.69
CA GLN A 93 21.73 -6.08 -17.62
C GLN A 93 21.21 -6.62 -16.29
N SER A 94 19.89 -6.68 -16.10
CA SER A 94 19.27 -7.25 -14.89
C SER A 94 19.49 -8.75 -14.70
N GLY A 95 19.96 -9.46 -15.73
CA GLY A 95 20.03 -10.93 -15.77
C GLY A 95 18.68 -11.64 -15.97
N LEU A 96 17.56 -10.91 -15.86
CA LEU A 96 16.19 -11.39 -16.09
C LEU A 96 15.69 -11.05 -17.51
N GLY A 97 16.38 -10.17 -18.23
CA GLY A 97 16.05 -9.72 -19.59
C GLY A 97 14.85 -8.75 -19.65
N VAL A 98 13.96 -8.80 -18.66
CA VAL A 98 12.78 -7.96 -18.54
C VAL A 98 12.45 -7.70 -17.08
N VAL A 99 12.04 -6.46 -16.78
CA VAL A 99 11.71 -5.99 -15.44
C VAL A 99 10.32 -5.31 -15.48
N PRO A 100 9.42 -5.61 -14.52
CA PRO A 100 8.19 -4.85 -14.33
C PRO A 100 8.50 -3.36 -14.12
N GLY A 101 8.10 -2.53 -15.08
CA GLY A 101 8.55 -1.14 -15.21
C GLY A 101 8.13 -0.57 -16.56
N VAL A 102 7.55 0.62 -16.64
CA VAL A 102 7.53 1.34 -17.93
C VAL A 102 8.93 1.92 -18.17
N ALA A 103 9.45 1.84 -19.40
CA ALA A 103 10.75 2.41 -19.76
C ALA A 103 10.82 3.94 -19.57
N GLY A 104 9.66 4.61 -19.49
CA GLY A 104 9.52 6.06 -19.39
C GLY A 104 9.22 6.63 -17.99
N GLY A 105 9.24 5.83 -16.93
CA GLY A 105 9.05 6.33 -15.54
C GLY A 105 7.61 6.63 -15.08
N GLU A 106 6.58 6.48 -15.92
CA GLU A 106 5.17 6.66 -15.56
C GLU A 106 4.45 5.34 -15.17
N GLY A 107 4.54 4.93 -13.90
CA GLY A 107 4.01 3.62 -13.46
C GLY A 107 2.54 3.60 -12.97
N CYS A 108 1.71 4.59 -13.35
CA CYS A 108 0.28 4.60 -13.00
C CYS A 108 -0.57 4.98 -14.21
N SER A 109 -0.60 4.12 -15.24
CA SER A 109 -1.53 4.29 -16.36
C SER A 109 -2.89 3.67 -16.04
N THR A 110 -3.95 4.18 -16.66
CA THR A 110 -5.32 3.62 -16.60
C THR A 110 -5.42 2.21 -17.21
N ALA A 111 -4.41 1.79 -17.95
CA ALA A 111 -4.34 0.50 -18.64
C ALA A 111 -3.72 -0.63 -17.79
N GLY A 112 -3.28 -0.35 -16.56
CA GLY A 112 -2.75 -1.39 -15.66
C GLY A 112 -1.29 -1.73 -15.89
N GLY A 113 -0.43 -0.73 -16.11
CA GLY A 113 1.02 -0.94 -16.10
C GLY A 113 1.53 -1.54 -14.77
N CYS A 114 2.83 -1.88 -14.68
CA CYS A 114 3.49 -2.16 -13.41
C CYS A 114 3.02 -1.10 -12.41
N ALA A 115 2.26 -1.50 -11.39
CA ALA A 115 1.67 -0.56 -10.48
C ALA A 115 2.80 0.05 -9.64
N THR A 116 3.48 1.06 -10.18
CA THR A 116 4.67 1.67 -9.62
C THR A 116 4.37 3.15 -9.50
N CYS A 117 4.09 3.62 -8.29
CA CYS A 117 3.90 5.04 -8.08
C CYS A 117 5.25 5.75 -8.21
N PRO A 118 5.49 6.61 -9.23
CA PRO A 118 6.78 7.27 -9.41
C PRO A 118 7.14 8.13 -8.21
N TYR A 119 6.14 8.78 -7.60
CA TYR A 119 6.34 9.60 -6.41
C TYR A 119 6.88 8.80 -5.21
N MET A 120 6.46 7.55 -5.04
CA MET A 120 6.97 6.68 -3.97
C MET A 120 8.40 6.21 -4.23
N LYS A 121 8.85 6.19 -5.49
CA LYS A 121 10.22 5.80 -5.90
C LYS A 121 11.18 6.98 -6.04
N MET A 122 10.73 8.22 -5.79
CA MET A 122 11.63 9.38 -5.71
C MET A 122 12.60 9.30 -4.52
N ASN A 123 12.25 8.50 -3.49
CA ASN A 123 13.13 8.25 -2.36
C ASN A 123 14.22 7.26 -2.76
N SER A 124 15.49 7.66 -2.64
CA SER A 124 16.64 6.79 -2.87
C SER A 124 17.46 6.60 -1.60
N LEU A 125 18.16 5.46 -1.50
CA LEU A 125 19.07 5.19 -0.38
C LEU A 125 20.15 6.27 -0.29
N HIS A 126 20.69 6.72 -1.42
CA HIS A 126 21.71 7.76 -1.46
C HIS A 126 21.20 9.09 -0.91
N ALA A 127 19.99 9.51 -1.31
CA ALA A 127 19.38 10.75 -0.79
C ALA A 127 19.10 10.65 0.71
N LEU A 128 18.63 9.50 1.20
CA LEU A 128 18.42 9.26 2.63
C LEU A 128 19.74 9.36 3.42
N MET A 129 20.78 8.66 2.97
CA MET A 129 22.08 8.67 3.65
C MET A 129 22.72 10.06 3.62
N GLY A 130 22.61 10.78 2.49
CA GLY A 130 23.06 12.16 2.37
C GLY A 130 22.33 13.10 3.33
N LEU A 131 21.03 12.91 3.55
CA LEU A 131 20.28 13.69 4.54
C LEU A 131 20.70 13.33 5.98
N LEU A 132 20.83 12.05 6.30
CA LEU A 132 21.24 11.60 7.65
C LEU A 132 22.60 12.16 8.06
N GLN A 133 23.57 12.21 7.15
CA GLN A 133 24.89 12.78 7.41
C GLN A 133 24.86 14.29 7.75
N ARG A 134 23.82 15.00 7.30
CA ARG A 134 23.68 16.45 7.51
C ARG A 134 22.96 16.78 8.81
N ILE A 135 22.10 15.90 9.32
CA ILE A 135 21.24 16.16 10.49
C ILE A 135 22.05 16.53 11.74
N ASP A 136 23.20 15.86 11.97
CA ASP A 136 24.02 16.07 13.17
C ASP A 136 25.13 17.12 12.99
N VAL A 137 25.31 17.63 11.76
CA VAL A 137 26.45 18.52 11.41
C VAL A 137 25.98 19.91 11.00
N GLU A 138 24.86 20.01 10.29
CA GLU A 138 24.38 21.28 9.77
C GLU A 138 23.38 21.97 10.70
N PRO A 139 23.35 23.32 10.73
CA PRO A 139 22.31 24.04 11.44
C PRO A 139 20.93 23.73 10.85
N ARG A 140 19.91 23.67 11.70
CA ARG A 140 18.51 23.37 11.29
C ARG A 140 17.98 24.23 10.15
N SER A 141 18.45 25.47 10.01
CA SER A 141 18.11 26.35 8.90
C SER A 141 18.38 25.73 7.53
N ASN A 142 19.42 24.91 7.41
CA ASN A 142 19.79 24.23 6.17
C ASN A 142 18.92 23.00 5.88
N LEU A 143 18.17 22.53 6.88
CA LEU A 143 17.28 21.38 6.79
C LEU A 143 15.84 21.77 6.43
N VAL A 144 15.48 23.05 6.53
CA VAL A 144 14.13 23.57 6.20
C VAL A 144 13.65 23.13 4.80
N PRO A 145 14.48 23.07 3.74
CA PRO A 145 14.03 22.59 2.43
C PRO A 145 13.60 21.12 2.39
N PHE A 146 14.01 20.30 3.37
CA PHE A 146 13.63 18.89 3.48
C PHE A 146 12.34 18.69 4.29
N GLU A 147 11.82 19.74 4.92
CA GLU A 147 10.54 19.67 5.63
C GLU A 147 9.38 19.56 4.65
N PRO A 148 8.27 18.87 5.02
CA PRO A 148 7.04 18.90 4.25
C PRO A 148 6.56 20.35 4.05
N ARG A 149 6.03 20.66 2.87
CA ARG A 149 5.48 21.99 2.57
C ARG A 149 4.41 22.37 3.60
N LYS A 150 4.64 23.49 4.29
CA LYS A 150 3.70 24.08 5.24
C LYS A 150 2.70 24.94 4.46
N TYR A 151 1.47 24.48 4.32
CA TYR A 151 0.39 25.25 3.70
C TYR A 151 -0.13 26.29 4.69
N VAL A 152 0.26 27.56 4.49
CA VAL A 152 -0.18 28.70 5.31
C VAL A 152 -1.50 29.32 4.84
N GLN A 153 -2.06 28.81 3.73
CA GLN A 153 -3.30 29.33 3.19
C GLN A 153 -4.46 29.06 4.16
N GLU A 154 -5.22 30.12 4.44
CA GLU A 154 -6.44 30.04 5.24
C GLU A 154 -7.67 29.95 4.34
N ILE A 155 -8.61 29.11 4.75
CA ILE A 155 -9.95 29.01 4.16
C ILE A 155 -10.92 29.38 5.28
N ARG A 156 -11.58 30.54 5.13
CA ARG A 156 -12.51 31.09 6.14
C ARG A 156 -11.87 31.23 7.54
N GLY A 157 -10.64 31.73 7.60
CA GLY A 157 -9.91 31.98 8.85
C GLY A 157 -9.36 30.73 9.55
N ARG A 158 -9.31 29.59 8.84
CA ARG A 158 -8.74 28.32 9.33
C ARG A 158 -7.69 27.80 8.39
N THR A 159 -6.62 27.19 8.91
CA THR A 159 -5.57 26.65 8.05
C THR A 159 -6.04 25.40 7.30
N ALA A 160 -5.39 25.09 6.18
CA ALA A 160 -5.63 23.84 5.46
C ALA A 160 -5.38 22.59 6.33
N ALA A 161 -4.41 22.66 7.26
CA ALA A 161 -4.12 21.58 8.20
C ALA A 161 -5.26 21.37 9.20
N ASP A 162 -5.84 22.45 9.73
CA ASP A 162 -6.97 22.36 10.66
C ASP A 162 -8.19 21.73 9.98
N LEU A 163 -8.52 22.20 8.77
CA LEU A 163 -9.65 21.70 7.99
C LEU A 163 -9.45 20.26 7.54
N GLY A 164 -8.22 19.90 7.11
CA GLY A 164 -7.89 18.55 6.68
C GLY A 164 -7.86 17.53 7.83
N SER A 165 -7.61 17.99 9.06
CA SER A 165 -7.54 17.12 10.24
C SER A 165 -8.92 16.67 10.73
N GLU A 166 -9.97 17.46 10.53
CA GLU A 166 -11.34 17.12 10.96
C GLU A 166 -11.85 15.78 10.41
N PRO A 167 -11.86 15.51 9.09
CA PRO A 167 -12.32 14.23 8.57
C PRO A 167 -11.45 13.06 9.05
N ILE A 168 -10.14 13.27 9.27
CA ILE A 168 -9.23 12.26 9.82
C ILE A 168 -9.64 11.89 11.25
N LEU A 169 -9.95 12.89 12.09
CA LEU A 169 -10.41 12.68 13.45
C LEU A 169 -11.79 12.01 13.50
N HIS A 170 -12.70 12.38 12.59
CA HIS A 170 -13.99 11.71 12.46
C HIS A 170 -13.84 10.25 12.05
N MET A 171 -13.01 9.96 11.04
CA MET A 171 -12.69 8.59 10.63
C MET A 171 -12.12 7.79 11.79
N ARG A 172 -11.16 8.34 12.55
CA ARG A 172 -10.56 7.68 13.71
C ARG A 172 -11.59 7.42 14.81
N SER A 173 -12.49 8.37 15.06
CA SER A 173 -13.57 8.17 16.03
C SER A 173 -14.50 7.05 15.59
N PHE A 174 -14.94 7.04 14.33
CA PHE A 174 -15.78 5.99 13.77
C PHE A 174 -15.12 4.60 13.83
N GLN A 175 -13.83 4.50 13.47
CA GLN A 175 -13.08 3.24 13.57
C GLN A 175 -13.01 2.70 15.01
N ARG A 176 -13.09 3.58 16.02
CA ARG A 176 -13.04 3.19 17.43
C ARG A 176 -14.41 2.85 18.01
N SER A 177 -15.45 3.62 17.68
CA SER A 177 -16.80 3.46 18.25
C SER A 177 -17.75 2.62 17.40
N GLY A 178 -17.49 2.48 16.10
CA GLY A 178 -18.44 1.92 15.14
C GLY A 178 -19.60 2.86 14.78
N GLU A 179 -19.63 4.06 15.36
CA GLU A 179 -20.72 5.03 15.22
C GLU A 179 -20.20 6.35 14.66
N LEU A 180 -20.96 6.97 13.76
CA LEU A 180 -20.59 8.26 13.19
C LEU A 180 -20.65 9.34 14.28
N PRO A 181 -19.60 10.17 14.44
CA PRO A 181 -19.61 11.24 15.44
C PRO A 181 -20.76 12.21 15.21
N GLU A 182 -21.48 12.61 16.27
CA GLU A 182 -22.59 13.58 16.17
C GLU A 182 -22.17 14.89 15.49
N ALA A 183 -20.96 15.36 15.77
CA ALA A 183 -20.40 16.55 15.12
C ALA A 183 -20.31 16.40 13.59
N LEU A 184 -19.91 15.22 13.09
CA LEU A 184 -19.88 14.94 11.65
C LEU A 184 -21.30 14.88 11.07
N VAL A 185 -22.22 14.19 11.76
CA VAL A 185 -23.61 14.07 11.32
C VAL A 185 -24.25 15.45 11.23
N SER A 186 -24.10 16.28 12.26
CA SER A 186 -24.60 17.65 12.30
C SER A 186 -23.98 18.51 11.20
N ASP A 187 -22.67 18.40 10.96
CA ASP A 187 -22.00 19.15 9.89
C ASP A 187 -22.54 18.76 8.50
N VAL A 188 -22.66 17.47 8.19
CA VAL A 188 -23.21 17.00 6.91
C VAL A 188 -24.65 17.43 6.71
N LEU A 189 -25.50 17.28 7.74
CA LEU A 189 -26.92 17.64 7.65
C LEU A 189 -27.14 19.16 7.55
N SER A 190 -26.33 19.97 8.24
CA SER A 190 -26.41 21.43 8.19
C SER A 190 -25.89 22.04 6.87
N ARG A 191 -25.02 21.32 6.13
CA ARG A 191 -24.57 21.73 4.80
C ARG A 191 -25.70 21.70 3.77
N ASN A 192 -26.60 20.72 3.84
CA ASN A 192 -27.73 20.61 2.91
C ASN A 192 -28.75 21.74 3.08
N THR A 193 -28.93 22.27 4.29
CA THR A 193 -29.86 23.37 4.57
C THR A 193 -29.35 24.71 4.02
N ARG A 194 -28.02 24.90 3.90
CA ARG A 194 -27.44 26.11 3.30
C ARG A 194 -27.59 26.21 1.78
N PHE A 195 -27.78 25.10 1.07
CA PHE A 195 -27.95 25.10 -0.39
C PHE A 195 -29.39 25.36 -0.85
N LEU A 196 -30.38 25.27 0.04
CA LEU A 196 -31.80 25.48 -0.30
C LEU A 196 -32.29 26.92 -0.10
N HIS A 197 -31.46 27.81 0.43
CA HIS A 197 -31.79 29.23 0.71
C HIS A 197 -30.78 30.21 0.09
N GLY A 198 -30.04 29.77 -0.93
CA GLY A 198 -29.15 30.60 -1.76
C GLY A 198 -29.73 30.81 -3.14
#